data_AF-A0A239XBA9-F1
#
_entry.id   AF-A0A239XBA9-F1
#
_cell.length_a   1.000
_cell.length_b   1.000
_cell.length_c   1.000
_cell.angle_alpha   90.00
_cell.angle_beta   90.00
_cell.angle_gamma   90.00
#
_symmetry.space_group_name_H-M   'P 1'
#
loop_
_entity.id
_entity.type
_entity.pdbx_description
1 polymer ?
#
loop_
_entity_poly.entity_id
_entity_poly.type
_entity_poly.pdbx_seq_one_letter_code
_entity_poly.pdbx_strand_id
1 'polypeptide(L)'
;MVLFKCINGLAILVCFMLMPYMKYSGQSLKKMKLLYLVALILSAIFSFCHQDYLCKLASVLMVMGALMVAGNIPVTALTSWRRVAMIVIYLGIAFQLLDILAYSFGQLL
;
A
#
# COMPACT_ATOMS: atom_id res chain seq x y z
N MET A 1 -8.42 -15.34 -5.85
CA MET A 1 -8.71 -14.49 -4.67
C MET A 1 -7.66 -14.62 -3.55
N VAL A 2 -7.33 -15.82 -3.06
CA VAL A 2 -6.37 -15.98 -1.94
C VAL A 2 -4.97 -15.48 -2.28
N LEU A 3 -4.47 -15.80 -3.47
CA LEU A 3 -3.13 -15.42 -3.92
C LEU A 3 -2.95 -13.88 -3.99
N PHE A 4 -3.98 -13.14 -4.42
CA PHE A 4 -3.99 -11.67 -4.40
C PHE A 4 -3.94 -11.10 -2.98
N LYS A 5 -4.68 -11.70 -2.03
CA LYS A 5 -4.65 -11.29 -0.61
C LYS A 5 -3.27 -11.51 0.00
N CYS A 6 -2.61 -12.63 -0.33
CA CYS A 6 -1.25 -12.92 0.13
C CYS A 6 -0.24 -11.92 -0.43
N ILE A 7 -0.31 -11.58 -1.72
CA ILE A 7 0.59 -10.59 -2.34
C ILE A 7 0.40 -9.20 -1.73
N ASN A 8 -0.84 -8.77 -1.50
CA ASN A 8 -1.12 -7.49 -0.84
C ASN A 8 -0.60 -7.47 0.61
N GLY A 9 -0.81 -8.56 1.36
CA GLY A 9 -0.26 -8.70 2.71
C GLY A 9 1.27 -8.62 2.73
N LEU A 10 1.93 -9.26 1.77
CA LEU A 10 3.38 -9.21 1.63
C LEU A 10 3.86 -7.81 1.26
N ALA A 11 3.18 -7.13 0.34
CA ALA A 11 3.49 -5.74 -0.05
C ALA A 11 3.36 -4.77 1.13
N ILE A 12 2.33 -4.92 1.96
CA ILE A 12 2.15 -4.12 3.19
C ILE A 12 3.31 -4.35 4.15
N LEU A 13 3.65 -5.61 4.44
CA LEU A 13 4.71 -5.97 5.37
C LEU A 13 6.08 -5.48 4.90
N VAL A 14 6.35 -5.60 3.60
CA VAL A 14 7.56 -5.10 2.95
C VAL A 14 7.62 -3.57 2.98
N CYS A 15 6.50 -2.88 2.78
CA CYS A 15 6.40 -1.42 2.90
C CYS A 15 6.75 -0.94 4.31
N PHE A 16 6.29 -1.65 5.36
CA PHE A 16 6.70 -1.40 6.74
C PHE A 16 8.19 -1.60 7.00
N MET A 17 8.78 -2.67 6.44
CA MET A 17 10.21 -2.94 6.59
C MET A 17 11.09 -1.92 5.86
N LEU A 18 10.59 -1.32 4.77
CA LEU A 18 11.32 -0.34 3.96
C LEU A 18 11.15 1.12 4.44
N MET A 19 10.09 1.42 5.19
CA MET A 19 9.84 2.72 5.83
C MET A 19 11.03 3.34 6.60
N PRO A 20 11.87 2.61 7.36
CA PRO A 20 13.03 3.22 8.04
C PRO A 20 14.15 3.69 7.10
N TYR A 21 14.17 3.25 5.83
CA TYR A 21 15.23 3.59 4.86
C TYR A 21 14.92 4.79 3.97
N MET A 22 13.85 5.53 4.26
CA MET A 22 13.44 6.69 3.48
C MET A 22 14.41 7.86 3.71
N LYS A 23 14.80 8.55 2.63
CA LYS A 23 15.87 9.56 2.64
C LYS A 23 15.54 10.81 3.49
N TYR A 24 14.26 11.10 3.70
CA TYR A 24 13.78 12.27 4.42
C TYR A 24 13.33 11.94 5.85
N SER A 25 14.19 12.18 6.84
CA SER A 25 13.85 12.12 8.27
C SER A 25 13.17 13.42 8.76
N GLY A 26 12.08 13.85 8.10
CA GLY A 26 11.31 15.05 8.48
C GLY A 26 10.00 14.72 9.20
N GLN A 27 9.43 15.66 9.97
CA GLN A 27 8.09 15.54 10.58
C GLN A 27 7.01 15.12 9.58
N SER A 28 7.10 15.56 8.32
CA SER A 28 6.18 15.20 7.24
C SER A 28 6.14 13.69 6.97
N LEU A 29 7.28 13.01 7.10
CA LEU A 29 7.38 11.56 6.86
C LEU A 29 6.71 10.76 7.99
N LYS A 30 6.83 11.20 9.24
CA LYS A 30 6.09 10.61 10.38
C LYS A 30 4.58 10.71 10.17
N LYS A 31 4.09 11.84 9.64
CA LYS A 31 2.68 12.03 9.30
C LYS A 31 2.22 11.09 8.18
N MET A 32 3.03 10.87 7.14
CA MET A 32 2.68 9.94 6.08
C MET A 32 2.68 8.47 6.51
N LYS A 33 3.63 8.06 7.37
CA LYS A 33 3.61 6.73 7.98
C LYS A 33 2.35 6.53 8.82
N LEU A 34 1.99 7.54 9.61
CA LEU A 34 0.76 7.53 10.41
C LEU A 34 -0.48 7.41 9.53
N LEU A 35 -0.57 8.18 8.43
CA LEU A 35 -1.68 8.11 7.48
C LEU A 35 -1.81 6.71 6.85
N TYR A 36 -0.70 6.10 6.44
CA TYR A 36 -0.72 4.73 5.91
C TYR A 36 -1.18 3.71 6.96
N LEU A 37 -0.72 3.85 8.20
CA LEU A 37 -1.12 3.00 9.33
C LEU A 37 -2.60 3.14 9.67
N VAL A 38 -3.10 4.38 9.66
CA VAL A 38 -4.51 4.70 9.88
C VAL A 38 -5.37 4.14 8.74
N ALA A 39 -4.93 4.25 7.48
CA ALA A 39 -5.63 3.68 6.34
C ALA A 39 -5.74 2.15 6.41
N LEU A 40 -4.70 1.46 6.89
CA LEU A 40 -4.71 0.02 7.15
C LEU A 40 -5.72 -0.38 8.24
N ILE A 41 -5.71 0.34 9.36
CA ILE A 41 -6.64 0.08 10.47
C ILE A 41 -8.09 0.35 10.02
N LEU A 42 -8.32 1.47 9.33
CA LEU A 42 -9.64 1.80 8.77
C LEU A 42 -10.11 0.76 7.76
N SER A 43 -9.23 0.27 6.89
CA SER A 43 -9.57 -0.79 5.93
C SER A 43 -10.00 -2.08 6.65
N ALA A 44 -9.32 -2.46 7.74
CA ALA A 44 -9.71 -3.62 8.54
C ALA A 44 -11.08 -3.42 9.23
N ILE A 45 -11.32 -2.23 9.79
CA ILE A 45 -12.60 -1.89 10.45
C ILE A 45 -13.74 -1.88 9.42
N PHE A 46 -13.56 -1.26 8.26
CA PHE A 46 -14.57 -1.21 7.22
C PHE A 46 -14.86 -2.57 6.61
N SER A 47 -13.84 -3.43 6.50
CA SER A 47 -14.03 -4.83 6.12
C SER A 47 -14.87 -5.60 7.14
N PHE A 48 -14.74 -5.30 8.44
CA PHE A 48 -15.56 -5.92 9.49
C PHE A 48 -17.00 -5.40 9.48
N CYS A 49 -17.19 -4.12 9.16
CA CYS A 49 -18.52 -3.50 9.02
C CYS A 49 -19.23 -3.79 7.69
N HIS A 50 -18.67 -4.65 6.82
CA HIS A 50 -19.23 -4.95 5.49
C HIS A 50 -19.50 -3.71 4.63
N GLN A 51 -18.68 -2.65 4.78
CA GLN A 51 -18.79 -1.43 4.01
C GLN A 51 -17.82 -1.45 2.83
N ASP A 52 -18.21 -2.12 1.74
CA ASP A 52 -17.37 -2.35 0.56
C ASP A 52 -16.84 -1.05 -0.06
N TYR A 53 -17.69 -0.02 -0.17
CA TYR A 53 -17.31 1.28 -0.72
C TYR A 53 -16.21 1.98 0.11
N LEU A 54 -16.36 2.00 1.44
CA LEU A 54 -15.37 2.61 2.34
C LEU A 54 -14.06 1.81 2.37
N CYS A 55 -14.14 0.49 2.22
CA CYS A 55 -12.95 -0.36 2.13
C CYS A 55 -12.16 -0.12 0.83
N LYS A 56 -12.84 0.13 -0.28
CA LYS A 56 -12.20 0.53 -1.55
C LYS A 56 -11.59 1.92 -1.48
N LEU A 57 -12.27 2.88 -0.84
CA LEU A 57 -11.72 4.22 -0.58
C LEU A 57 -10.45 4.17 0.29
N ALA A 58 -10.48 3.35 1.35
CA ALA A 58 -9.29 3.10 2.18
C ALA A 58 -8.15 2.43 1.40
N SER A 59 -8.48 1.55 0.45
CA SER A 59 -7.50 0.92 -0.43
C SER A 59 -6.81 1.92 -1.37
N VAL A 60 -7.53 2.92 -1.88
CA VAL A 60 -6.94 4.03 -2.65
C VAL A 60 -5.95 4.82 -1.79
N LEU A 61 -6.33 5.13 -0.54
CA LEU A 61 -5.45 5.82 0.41
C LEU A 61 -4.18 5.00 0.73
N MET A 62 -4.31 3.68 0.89
CA MET A 62 -3.15 2.79 1.07
C MET A 62 -2.22 2.79 -0.14
N VAL A 63 -2.77 2.73 -1.37
CA VAL A 63 -1.99 2.78 -2.61
C VAL A 63 -1.21 4.09 -2.72
N MET A 64 -1.86 5.23 -2.47
CA MET A 64 -1.21 6.54 -2.48
C MET A 64 -0.09 6.62 -1.43
N GLY A 65 -0.35 6.14 -0.21
CA GLY A 65 0.65 6.07 0.85
C GLY A 65 1.84 5.18 0.48
N ALA A 66 1.60 4.01 -0.11
CA ALA A 66 2.64 3.09 -0.54
C ALA A 66 3.49 3.65 -1.70
N LEU A 67 2.87 4.36 -2.66
CA LEU A 67 3.56 5.08 -3.75
C LEU A 67 4.46 6.18 -3.22
N MET A 68 3.95 6.99 -2.29
CA MET A 68 4.76 8.02 -1.62
C MET A 68 5.91 7.40 -0.82
N VAL A 69 5.70 6.22 -0.23
CA VAL A 69 6.76 5.51 0.48
C VAL A 69 7.84 5.00 -0.48
N ALA A 70 7.43 4.26 -1.50
CA ALA A 70 8.34 3.71 -2.51
C ALA A 70 9.12 4.82 -3.25
N GLY A 71 8.45 5.90 -3.65
CA GLY A 71 9.05 7.01 -4.39
C GLY A 71 10.12 7.79 -3.61
N ASN A 72 10.11 7.74 -2.27
CA ASN A 72 11.06 8.46 -1.43
C ASN A 72 12.27 7.63 -0.99
N ILE A 73 12.38 6.39 -1.46
CA ILE A 73 13.51 5.50 -1.17
C ILE A 73 14.48 5.52 -2.36
N PRO A 74 15.74 5.96 -2.17
CA PRO A 74 16.73 5.98 -3.24
C PRO A 74 17.14 4.55 -3.60
N VAL A 75 16.72 4.07 -4.78
CA VAL A 75 16.95 2.69 -5.26
C VAL A 75 18.45 2.35 -5.35
N THR A 76 19.29 3.35 -5.61
CA THR A 76 20.75 3.22 -5.73
C THR A 76 21.44 2.86 -4.40
N ALA A 77 20.83 3.17 -3.26
CA ALA A 77 21.37 2.88 -1.93
C ALA A 77 20.87 1.54 -1.34
N LEU A 78 20.03 0.81 -2.06
CA LEU A 78 19.43 -0.45 -1.61
C LEU A 78 20.27 -1.67 -2.03
N THR A 79 20.40 -2.63 -1.10
CA THR A 79 20.95 -3.97 -1.38
C THR A 79 20.06 -4.75 -2.35
N SER A 80 20.59 -5.76 -3.02
CA SER A 80 19.86 -6.54 -4.04
C SER A 80 18.51 -7.08 -3.53
N TRP A 81 18.46 -7.60 -2.30
CA TRP A 81 17.22 -8.08 -1.67
C TRP A 81 16.18 -6.98 -1.45
N ARG A 82 16.60 -5.76 -1.14
CA ARG A 82 15.68 -4.63 -0.94
C ARG A 82 15.15 -4.05 -2.25
N ARG A 83 15.88 -4.22 -3.36
CA ARG A 83 15.35 -3.90 -4.70
C ARG A 83 14.26 -4.89 -5.10
N VAL A 84 14.43 -6.18 -4.81
CA VAL A 84 13.37 -7.19 -4.99
C VAL A 84 12.16 -6.83 -4.14
N ALA A 85 12.37 -6.41 -2.90
CA ALA A 85 11.30 -5.94 -2.01
C ALA A 85 10.52 -4.73 -2.59
N MET A 86 11.21 -3.76 -3.21
CA MET A 86 10.55 -2.65 -3.91
C MET A 86 9.69 -3.13 -5.08
N ILE A 87 10.16 -4.10 -5.88
CA ILE A 87 9.39 -4.69 -6.98
C ILE A 87 8.10 -5.32 -6.46
N VAL A 88 8.15 -6.01 -5.31
CA VAL A 88 6.97 -6.59 -4.67
C VAL A 88 5.96 -5.52 -4.24
N ILE A 89 6.42 -4.37 -3.72
CA ILE A 89 5.54 -3.24 -3.40
C ILE A 89 4.83 -2.73 -4.67
N TYR A 90 5.57 -2.51 -5.77
CA TYR A 90 4.98 -2.06 -7.02
C TYR A 90 3.96 -3.05 -7.60
N LEU A 91 4.26 -4.36 -7.53
CA LEU A 91 3.32 -5.42 -7.90
C LEU A 91 2.06 -5.39 -7.04
N GLY A 92 2.19 -5.27 -5.72
CA GLY A 92 1.06 -5.14 -4.80
C GLY A 92 0.18 -3.94 -5.14
N ILE A 93 0.79 -2.77 -5.38
CA ILE A 93 0.09 -1.55 -5.79
C ILE A 93 -0.68 -1.77 -7.10
N ALA A 94 -0.03 -2.38 -8.11
CA ALA A 94 -0.66 -2.65 -9.40
C ALA A 94 -1.88 -3.57 -9.26
N PHE A 95 -1.79 -4.62 -8.45
CA PHE A 95 -2.92 -5.50 -8.17
C PHE A 95 -4.05 -4.81 -7.42
N GLN A 96 -3.72 -3.94 -6.47
CA GLN A 96 -4.72 -3.18 -5.72
C GLN A 96 -5.45 -2.16 -6.62
N LEU A 97 -4.73 -1.52 -7.54
CA LEU A 97 -5.32 -0.67 -8.59
C LEU A 97 -6.24 -1.46 -9.51
N LEU A 98 -5.83 -2.65 -9.97
CA LEU A 98 -6.67 -3.53 -10.78
C LEU A 98 -7.96 -3.93 -10.05
N ASP A 99 -7.88 -4.22 -8.76
CA ASP A 99 -9.04 -4.58 -7.93
C ASP A 99 -9.98 -3.39 -7.66
N ILE A 100 -9.45 -2.17 -7.58
CA ILE A 100 -10.25 -0.94 -7.52
C ILE A 100 -10.94 -0.68 -8.86
N LEU A 101 -10.20 -0.79 -9.98
CA LEU A 101 -10.73 -0.64 -11.34
C LEU A 101 -11.84 -1.65 -11.62
N ALA A 102 -11.62 -2.93 -11.30
CA ALA A 102 -12.61 -3.99 -11.48
C ALA A 102 -13.89 -3.71 -10.69
N TYR A 103 -13.79 -3.18 -9.48
CA TYR A 103 -14.94 -2.77 -8.68
C TYR A 103 -15.68 -1.58 -9.30
N SER A 104 -14.96 -0.55 -9.76
CA SER A 104 -15.55 0.61 -10.41
C SER A 104 -16.27 0.24 -11.72
N PHE A 105 -15.68 -0.64 -12.53
CA PHE A 105 -16.34 -1.16 -13.74
C PHE A 105 -17.56 -2.03 -13.40
N GLY A 106 -17.48 -2.87 -12.36
CA GLY A 106 -18.60 -3.70 -11.91
C GLY A 106 -19.76 -2.92 -11.30
N GLN A 107 -19.54 -1.69 -10.82
CA GLN A 107 -20.62 -0.78 -10.41
C GLN A 107 -21.20 0.06 -11.56
N LEU A 108 -20.48 0.17 -12.68
CA LEU A 108 -20.89 0.96 -13.85
C LEU A 108 -21.76 0.18 -14.84
N LEU A 109 -21.85 -1.14 -14.67
CA LEU A 109 -22.49 -2.11 -15.55
C LEU A 109 -23.73 -2.69 -14.86
#